data_AF-A0A7S1RRV5-F1
#
_entry.id   AF-A0A7S1RRV5-F1
#
_cell.length_a   1.000
_cell.length_b   1.000
_cell.length_c   1.000
_cell.angle_alpha   90.00
_cell.angle_beta   90.00
_cell.angle_gamma   90.00
#
_symmetry.space_group_name_H-M   'P 1'
#
loop_
_entity.id
_entity.type
_entity.pdbx_description
1 polymer ?
#
loop_
_entity_poly.entity_id
_entity_poly.type
_entity_poly.pdbx_seq_one_letter_code
_entity_poly.pdbx_strand_id
1 'polypeptide(L)'
;ELHRNALPFVHVECSEVTPQNVQALVARAVDPLEELDVLKVDIDSYDCPVLEELLRKLTAKIVLVEANPSIPPPYQWAMLHHPELWDFFNGFKSPEEVPIR
;
A
#
# COMPACT_ATOMS: atom_id res chain seq x y z
N GLU A 1 -16.07 13.14 5.92
CA GLU A 1 -17.36 13.35 5.21
C GLU A 1 -17.20 13.81 3.75
N LEU A 2 -16.20 14.62 3.39
CA LEU A 2 -15.99 15.11 2.01
C LEU A 2 -15.87 14.00 0.93
N HIS A 3 -15.20 12.88 1.22
CA HIS A 3 -15.00 11.83 0.20
C HIS A 3 -16.32 11.18 -0.25
N ARG A 4 -17.31 10.97 0.65
CA ARG A 4 -18.54 10.23 0.31
C ARG A 4 -19.45 11.04 -0.61
N ASN A 5 -19.45 12.36 -0.44
CA ASN A 5 -20.28 13.25 -1.24
C ASN A 5 -19.71 13.47 -2.65
N ALA A 6 -18.39 13.39 -2.83
CA ALA A 6 -17.73 13.60 -4.12
C ALA A 6 -17.42 12.30 -4.88
N LEU A 7 -17.26 11.18 -4.18
CA LEU A 7 -16.85 9.88 -4.74
C LEU A 7 -17.80 8.77 -4.27
N PRO A 8 -19.05 8.75 -4.75
CA PRO A 8 -20.08 7.83 -4.25
C PRO A 8 -19.79 6.35 -4.51
N PHE A 9 -18.87 6.04 -5.43
CA PHE A 9 -18.47 4.69 -5.80
C PHE A 9 -17.12 4.27 -5.21
N VAL A 10 -16.55 5.07 -4.31
CA VAL A 10 -15.24 4.77 -3.69
C VAL A 10 -15.44 4.28 -2.27
N HIS A 11 -14.96 3.06 -2.02
CA HIS A 11 -14.75 2.54 -0.68
C HIS A 11 -13.38 3.02 -0.17
N VAL A 12 -13.35 3.66 1.00
CA VAL A 12 -12.10 4.09 1.66
C VAL A 12 -12.00 3.34 2.97
N GLU A 13 -10.87 2.65 3.15
CA GLU A 13 -10.51 1.97 4.39
C GLU A 13 -9.23 2.61 4.94
N CYS A 14 -9.27 3.05 6.19
CA CYS A 14 -8.09 3.55 6.90
C CYS A 14 -7.58 2.45 7.82
N SER A 15 -6.55 1.73 7.41
CA SER A 15 -5.94 0.65 8.18
C SER A 15 -4.48 0.46 7.80
N GLU A 16 -3.70 -0.10 8.72
CA GLU A 16 -2.38 -0.64 8.40
C GLU A 16 -2.56 -1.89 7.53
N VAL A 17 -1.83 -1.96 6.42
CA VAL A 17 -1.91 -3.09 5.48
C VAL A 17 -0.71 -4.00 5.68
N THR A 18 -0.98 -5.29 5.87
CA THR A 18 0.03 -6.34 6.00
C THR A 18 -0.36 -7.54 5.15
N PRO A 19 0.60 -8.43 4.80
CA PRO A 19 0.28 -9.67 4.09
C PRO A 19 -0.76 -10.53 4.83
N GLN A 20 -0.78 -10.46 6.16
CA GLN A 20 -1.69 -11.26 6.99
C GLN A 20 -3.13 -10.71 7.01
N ASN A 21 -3.32 -9.41 6.76
CA ASN A 21 -4.63 -8.78 6.87
C ASN A 21 -5.23 -8.33 5.54
N VAL A 22 -4.44 -8.20 4.47
CA VAL A 22 -4.87 -7.53 3.23
C VAL A 22 -6.10 -8.20 2.61
N GLN A 23 -6.16 -9.52 2.63
CA GLN A 23 -7.32 -10.28 2.12
C GLN A 23 -8.61 -9.95 2.87
N ALA A 24 -8.53 -9.79 4.19
CA ALA A 24 -9.68 -9.44 5.02
C ALA A 24 -10.10 -7.98 4.84
N LEU A 25 -9.15 -7.08 4.55
CA LEU A 25 -9.43 -5.67 4.24
C LEU A 25 -10.14 -5.55 2.88
N VAL A 26 -9.61 -6.19 1.85
CA VAL A 26 -10.19 -6.14 0.49
C VAL A 26 -11.60 -6.73 0.46
N ALA A 27 -11.85 -7.83 1.19
CA ALA A 27 -13.17 -8.46 1.28
C ALA A 27 -14.26 -7.55 1.88
N ARG A 28 -13.90 -6.41 2.49
CA ARG A 28 -14.87 -5.39 2.97
C ARG A 28 -15.35 -4.47 1.85
N ALA A 29 -14.60 -4.40 0.75
CA ALA A 29 -14.82 -3.47 -0.35
C ALA A 29 -15.29 -4.17 -1.63
N VAL A 30 -14.71 -5.34 -1.94
CA VAL A 30 -14.97 -6.12 -3.15
C VAL A 30 -15.02 -7.61 -2.81
N ASP A 31 -15.78 -8.39 -3.58
CA ASP A 31 -15.76 -9.84 -3.43
C ASP A 31 -14.40 -10.37 -3.94
N PRO A 32 -13.63 -11.12 -3.13
CA PRO A 32 -12.32 -11.63 -3.53
C PRO A 32 -12.35 -12.64 -4.69
N LEU A 33 -13.52 -13.07 -5.15
CA LEU A 33 -13.70 -13.88 -6.36
C LEU A 33 -13.88 -13.05 -7.64
N GLU A 34 -13.92 -11.72 -7.55
CA GLU A 34 -14.08 -10.83 -8.70
C GLU A 34 -12.78 -10.69 -9.52
N GLU A 35 -12.96 -10.51 -10.84
CA GLU A 35 -11.89 -10.10 -11.74
C GLU A 35 -11.78 -8.57 -11.74
N LEU A 36 -10.60 -8.07 -11.39
CA LEU A 36 -10.32 -6.64 -11.41
C LEU A 36 -9.84 -6.22 -12.81
N ASP A 37 -10.31 -5.06 -13.29
CA ASP A 37 -9.68 -4.45 -14.46
C ASP A 37 -8.27 -3.95 -14.12
N VAL A 38 -8.11 -3.37 -12.92
CA VAL A 38 -6.87 -2.76 -12.45
C VAL A 38 -6.65 -3.04 -10.97
N LEU A 39 -5.47 -3.55 -10.63
CA LEU A 39 -4.96 -3.65 -9.26
C LEU A 39 -3.74 -2.72 -9.13
N LYS A 40 -3.80 -1.73 -8.22
CA LYS A 40 -2.66 -0.87 -7.88
C LYS A 40 -2.21 -1.16 -6.46
N VAL A 41 -0.92 -1.42 -6.27
CA VAL A 41 -0.25 -1.52 -4.97
C VAL A 41 0.89 -0.50 -4.94
N ASP A 42 0.79 0.46 -4.03
CA ASP A 42 1.69 1.60 -3.89
C ASP A 42 1.77 1.92 -2.40
N ILE A 43 2.61 1.14 -1.73
CA ILE A 43 2.85 1.21 -0.29
C ILE A 43 4.35 1.18 -0.10
N ASP A 44 4.90 2.15 0.63
CA ASP A 44 6.36 2.33 0.75
C ASP A 44 7.06 1.10 1.37
N SER A 45 6.31 0.26 2.10
CA SER A 45 6.78 -1.01 2.66
C SER A 45 5.76 -2.12 2.45
N TYR A 46 6.22 -3.37 2.43
CA TYR A 46 5.42 -4.57 2.22
C TYR A 46 4.73 -4.70 0.86
N ASP A 47 5.05 -3.84 -0.12
CA ASP A 47 4.52 -3.86 -1.48
C ASP A 47 4.49 -5.24 -2.13
N CYS A 48 5.65 -5.91 -2.24
CA CYS A 48 5.76 -7.22 -2.89
C CYS A 48 5.01 -8.31 -2.10
N PRO A 49 5.22 -8.50 -0.77
CA PRO A 49 4.47 -9.50 -0.02
C PRO A 49 2.95 -9.28 0.01
N VAL A 50 2.49 -8.03 0.03
CA VAL A 50 1.06 -7.69 -0.04
C VAL A 50 0.50 -8.02 -1.42
N LEU A 51 1.23 -7.66 -2.48
CA LEU A 51 0.85 -8.00 -3.86
C LEU A 51 0.75 -9.52 -4.05
N GLU A 52 1.71 -10.28 -3.55
CA GLU A 52 1.69 -11.75 -3.61
C GLU A 52 0.45 -12.33 -2.93
N GLU A 53 0.12 -11.86 -1.72
CA GLU A 53 -1.08 -12.35 -1.01
C GLU A 53 -2.37 -11.96 -1.74
N LEU A 54 -2.48 -10.74 -2.29
CA LEU A 54 -3.64 -10.30 -3.08
C LEU A 54 -3.87 -11.21 -4.29
N LEU A 55 -2.81 -11.47 -5.07
CA LEU A 55 -2.87 -12.26 -6.31
C LEU A 55 -3.15 -13.76 -6.08
N ARG A 56 -3.17 -14.24 -4.83
CA ARG A 56 -3.61 -15.62 -4.53
C ARG A 56 -5.11 -15.84 -4.69
N LYS A 57 -5.92 -14.78 -4.59
CA LYS A 57 -7.39 -14.86 -4.68
C LYS A 57 -7.97 -13.95 -5.74
N LEU A 58 -7.39 -12.77 -5.90
CA LEU A 58 -7.81 -11.80 -6.89
C LEU A 58 -7.13 -12.08 -8.23
N THR A 59 -7.85 -11.80 -9.30
CA THR A 59 -7.27 -11.70 -10.63
C THR A 59 -7.37 -10.26 -11.12
N ALA A 60 -6.40 -9.81 -11.90
CA ALA A 60 -6.39 -8.45 -12.43
C ALA A 60 -5.88 -8.46 -13.87
N LYS A 61 -6.51 -7.68 -14.76
CA LYS A 61 -6.03 -7.50 -16.14
C LYS A 61 -4.74 -6.66 -16.18
N ILE A 62 -4.65 -5.67 -15.31
CA ILE A 62 -3.48 -4.80 -15.16
C ILE A 62 -3.07 -4.76 -13.69
N VAL A 63 -1.80 -5.03 -13.42
CA VAL A 63 -1.18 -4.83 -12.11
C VAL A 63 -0.22 -3.64 -12.21
N LEU A 64 -0.43 -2.62 -11.37
CA LEU A 64 0.46 -1.49 -11.20
C LEU A 64 1.11 -1.61 -9.83
N VAL A 65 2.43 -1.70 -9.82
CA VAL A 65 3.22 -1.72 -8.59
C VAL A 65 4.28 -0.62 -8.69
N GLU A 66 4.53 0.08 -7.59
CA GLU A 66 5.67 0.99 -7.51
C GLU A 66 6.97 0.17 -7.60
N ALA A 67 7.96 0.66 -8.34
CA ALA A 67 9.27 0.04 -8.41
C ALA A 67 10.34 1.11 -8.34
N ASN A 68 11.40 0.86 -7.55
CA ASN A 68 12.56 1.73 -7.52
C ASN A 68 13.52 1.40 -8.69
N PRO A 69 13.62 2.24 -9.72
CA PRO A 69 14.44 1.94 -10.91
C PRO A 69 15.94 1.95 -10.60
N SER A 70 16.36 2.44 -9.43
CA SER A 70 17.75 2.39 -8.98
C SER A 70 18.22 0.97 -8.66
N ILE A 71 17.28 0.02 -8.55
CA ILE A 71 17.54 -1.40 -8.36
C ILE A 71 17.13 -2.14 -9.66
N PRO A 72 17.99 -2.12 -10.69
CA PRO A 72 17.66 -2.73 -11.97
C PRO A 72 17.75 -4.27 -11.90
N PRO A 73 17.07 -4.99 -12.81
CA PRO A 73 17.32 -6.41 -13.01
C PRO A 73 18.82 -6.70 -13.25
N PRO A 74 19.35 -7.85 -12.80
CA PRO A 74 18.64 -8.98 -12.18
C PRO A 74 18.48 -8.86 -10.66
N TYR A 75 18.83 -7.72 -10.06
CA TYR A 75 18.70 -7.55 -8.62
C TYR A 75 17.23 -7.58 -8.22
N GLN A 76 16.92 -8.39 -7.21
CA GLN A 76 15.59 -8.48 -6.62
C GLN A 76 15.63 -7.84 -5.24
N TRP A 77 14.71 -6.92 -5.01
CA TRP A 77 14.60 -6.21 -3.75
C TRP A 77 13.13 -5.91 -3.47
N ALA A 78 12.76 -6.00 -2.19
CA ALA A 78 11.47 -5.60 -1.67
C ALA A 78 11.67 -5.00 -0.28
N MET A 79 10.95 -3.93 0.05
CA MET A 79 10.97 -3.39 1.39
C MET A 79 10.04 -4.22 2.29
N LEU A 80 10.60 -4.83 3.34
CA LEU A 80 9.82 -5.52 4.36
C LEU A 80 9.40 -4.55 5.48
N HIS A 81 8.67 -5.05 6.48
CA HIS A 81 8.35 -4.26 7.67
C HIS A 81 9.60 -3.62 8.27
N HIS A 82 9.53 -2.33 8.52
CA HIS A 82 10.56 -1.61 9.26
C HIS A 82 9.91 -0.68 10.29
N PRO A 83 9.64 -1.16 11.52
CA PRO A 83 8.88 -0.39 12.51
C PRO A 83 9.56 0.94 12.87
N GLU A 84 10.90 0.96 12.90
CA GLU A 84 11.67 2.16 13.21
C GLU A 84 11.64 3.22 12.07
N LEU A 85 11.28 2.80 10.85
CA LEU A 85 11.19 3.71 9.71
C LEU A 85 9.93 4.58 9.82
N TRP A 86 8.86 4.03 10.39
CA TRP A 86 7.65 4.78 10.71
C TRP A 86 7.97 5.89 11.72
N ASP A 87 8.75 5.59 12.75
CA ASP A 87 9.21 6.61 13.71
C ASP A 87 10.15 7.63 13.06
N PHE A 88 10.98 7.22 12.09
CA PHE A 88 11.81 8.13 11.32
C PHE A 88 10.99 9.10 10.45
N PHE A 89 10.00 8.59 9.70
CA PHE A 89 9.14 9.43 8.85
C PHE A 89 8.18 10.31 9.65
N ASN A 90 7.66 9.82 10.79
CA ASN A 90 6.82 10.63 11.68
C ASN A 90 7.63 11.54 12.63
N GLY A 91 8.92 11.25 12.80
CA GLY A 91 9.89 12.04 13.57
C GLY A 91 10.45 13.24 12.81
N PHE A 92 10.15 13.39 11.52
CA PHE A 92 10.32 14.65 10.77
C PHE A 92 9.32 15.68 11.29
N LYS A 93 9.66 16.25 12.44
CA LYS A 93 9.25 17.60 12.78
C LYS A 93 9.68 18.52 11.64
N SER A 94 8.76 19.35 11.16
CA SER A 94 9.10 20.32 10.10
C SER A 94 10.32 21.15 10.54
N PRO A 95 11.15 21.67 9.62
CA PRO A 95 12.30 22.51 10.00
C PRO A 95 11.95 23.68 10.94
N GLU A 96 10.67 24.07 11.01
CA GLU A 96 10.12 25.11 11.88
C GLU A 96 10.03 24.69 13.36
N GLU A 97 10.14 23.40 13.67
CA GLU A 97 9.98 22.85 15.02
C GLU A 97 11.31 22.47 15.69
N VAL A 98 12.45 22.76 15.04
CA VAL A 98 13.79 22.64 15.65
C VAL A 98 14.13 24.00 16.27
N PRO A 99 14.21 24.14 17.60
CA PRO A 99 14.65 25.39 18.22
C PRO A 99 16.09 25.65 17.78
N ILE A 100 16.33 26.80 17.16
CA ILE A 100 17.69 27.29 16.90
C ILE A 100 18.36 27.45 18.27
N ARG A 101 19.38 26.64 18.53
CA ARG A 101 20.30 26.84 19.65
C ARG A 101 21.47 27.69 19.20
#